data_AF-A0A368GFH8-F1
#
_entry.id   AF-A0A368GFH8-F1
#
_cell.length_a   1.000
_cell.length_b   1.000
_cell.length_c   1.000
_cell.angle_alpha   90.00
_cell.angle_beta   90.00
_cell.angle_gamma   90.00
#
_symmetry.space_group_name_H-M   'P 1'
#
loop_
_entity.id
_entity.type
_entity.pdbx_description
1 polymer ?
#
loop_
_entity_poly.entity_id
_entity_poly.type
_entity_poly.pdbx_seq_one_letter_code
_entity_poly.pdbx_strand_id
1 'polypeptide(L)'
;MTEEGEHSRSPDECAQAGLWEVEPLYYSIPGRSDRSRRGKAYRKRADGEICCFEAHDGIVYKPGDSVYIEATPSDPYIVGSITMFKMEND
;
A
#
# COMPACT_ATOMS: atom_id res chain seq x y z
N MET A 1 18.37 -17.67 -14.57
CA MET A 1 17.24 -18.62 -14.50
C MET A 1 16.80 -18.59 -13.05
N THR A 2 15.70 -17.99 -12.60
CA THR A 2 14.43 -17.57 -13.18
C THR A 2 13.84 -16.50 -12.24
N GLU A 3 13.81 -15.24 -12.63
CA GLU A 3 13.10 -14.14 -11.91
C GLU A 3 11.81 -13.72 -12.64
N GLU A 4 11.41 -14.46 -13.68
CA GLU A 4 10.26 -14.11 -14.53
C GLU A 4 8.91 -14.62 -13.99
N GLY A 5 8.91 -15.29 -12.82
CA GLY A 5 7.71 -15.93 -12.25
C GLY A 5 7.03 -15.18 -11.10
N GLU A 6 7.67 -14.18 -10.51
CA GLU A 6 7.12 -13.45 -9.35
C GLU A 6 6.22 -12.27 -9.73
N HIS A 7 6.25 -11.82 -11.00
CA HIS A 7 5.53 -10.62 -11.44
C HIS A 7 4.07 -10.84 -11.86
N SER A 8 3.57 -12.09 -11.85
CA SER A 8 2.19 -12.39 -12.29
C SER A 8 1.18 -12.61 -11.16
N ARG A 9 1.64 -12.69 -9.90
CA ARG A 9 0.74 -12.92 -8.76
C ARG A 9 0.26 -11.59 -8.20
N SER A 10 -1.04 -11.47 -8.04
CA SER A 10 -1.67 -10.40 -7.27
C SER A 10 -1.25 -10.46 -5.80
N PRO A 11 -1.36 -9.33 -5.06
CA PRO A 11 -1.04 -9.31 -3.63
C PRO A 11 -1.81 -10.36 -2.82
N ASP A 12 -3.09 -10.57 -3.15
CA ASP A 12 -3.92 -11.57 -2.48
C ASP A 12 -3.48 -13.00 -2.77
N GLU A 13 -3.04 -13.31 -3.99
CA GLU A 13 -2.48 -14.63 -4.32
C GLU A 13 -1.18 -14.88 -3.57
N CYS A 14 -0.32 -13.87 -3.43
CA CYS A 14 0.89 -13.96 -2.61
C CYS A 14 0.57 -14.21 -1.13
N ALA A 15 -0.48 -13.56 -0.61
CA ALA A 15 -0.95 -13.76 0.76
C ALA A 15 -1.56 -15.16 0.96
N GLN A 16 -2.42 -15.62 0.03
CA GLN A 16 -3.03 -16.96 0.07
C GLN A 16 -1.99 -18.07 -0.05
N ALA A 17 -0.93 -17.85 -0.82
CA ALA A 17 0.22 -18.75 -0.91
C ALA A 17 1.11 -18.73 0.36
N GLY A 18 0.82 -17.87 1.35
CA GLY A 18 1.59 -17.75 2.58
C GLY A 18 2.96 -17.10 2.40
N LEU A 19 3.21 -16.43 1.27
CA LEU A 19 4.45 -15.71 1.00
C LEU A 19 4.46 -14.34 1.69
N TRP A 20 3.29 -13.70 1.73
CA TRP A 20 3.12 -12.36 2.29
C TRP A 20 2.18 -12.39 3.50
N GLU A 21 2.44 -11.52 4.46
CA GLU A 21 1.55 -11.18 5.57
C GLU A 21 0.67 -10.02 5.19
N VAL A 22 -0.57 -10.05 5.68
CA VAL A 22 -1.55 -8.98 5.46
C VAL A 22 -1.88 -8.36 6.80
N GLU A 23 -1.51 -7.09 6.96
CA GLU A 23 -1.77 -6.33 8.18
C GLU A 23 -2.84 -5.27 7.94
N PRO A 24 -3.83 -5.15 8.83
CA PRO A 24 -4.81 -4.08 8.73
C PRO A 24 -4.17 -2.73 9.08
N LEU A 25 -4.40 -1.73 8.23
CA LEU A 25 -3.97 -0.36 8.48
C LEU A 25 -5.19 0.53 8.73
N TYR A 26 -5.12 1.29 9.81
CA TYR A 26 -6.17 2.24 10.18
C TYR A 26 -5.62 3.65 9.99
N TYR A 27 -6.32 4.45 9.21
CA TYR A 27 -5.95 5.84 8.96
C TYR A 27 -7.20 6.71 8.90
N SER A 28 -7.03 7.96 9.29
CA SER A 28 -8.07 8.99 9.17
C SER A 28 -7.92 9.69 7.83
N ILE A 29 -9.03 9.98 7.17
CA ILE A 29 -9.04 10.80 5.96
C ILE A 29 -9.50 12.20 6.38
N PRO A 30 -8.71 13.25 6.13
CA PRO A 30 -9.12 14.63 6.41
C PRO A 30 -10.51 14.92 5.81
N GLY A 31 -11.35 15.62 6.57
CA GLY A 31 -12.72 15.95 6.13
C GLY A 31 -13.73 14.80 6.21
N ARG A 32 -13.33 13.60 6.66
CA ARG A 32 -14.25 12.49 6.95
C ARG A 32 -14.23 12.11 8.43
N SER A 33 -15.41 11.96 9.01
CA SER A 33 -15.60 11.62 10.42
C SER A 33 -15.57 10.12 10.72
N ASP A 34 -15.57 9.27 9.68
CA ASP A 34 -15.49 7.81 9.84
C ASP A 34 -14.06 7.36 10.13
N ARG A 35 -13.69 7.37 11.41
CA ARG A 35 -12.36 6.95 11.90
C ARG A 35 -12.05 5.45 11.77
N SER A 36 -12.77 4.69 10.94
CA SER A 36 -12.65 3.23 10.87
C SER A 36 -12.37 2.71 9.47
N ARG A 37 -11.74 3.51 8.60
CA ARG A 37 -11.37 3.01 7.27
C ARG A 37 -10.11 2.16 7.38
N ARG A 38 -10.29 0.89 7.08
CA ARG A 38 -9.28 -0.17 7.20
C ARG A 38 -8.73 -0.47 5.81
N GLY A 39 -7.50 -0.05 5.56
CA GLY A 39 -6.70 -0.56 4.45
C GLY A 39 -5.97 -1.84 4.84
N LYS A 40 -5.13 -2.33 3.93
CA LYS A 40 -4.27 -3.50 4.14
C LYS A 40 -2.85 -3.21 3.68
N ALA A 41 -1.85 -3.51 4.51
CA ALA A 41 -0.46 -3.58 4.10
C ALA A 41 -0.11 -5.03 3.75
N TYR A 42 0.57 -5.22 2.63
CA TYR A 42 1.12 -6.50 2.23
C TYR A 42 2.63 -6.49 2.46
N ARG A 43 3.09 -7.38 3.33
CA ARG A 43 4.49 -7.49 3.75
C ARG A 43 5.07 -8.85 3.38
N LYS A 44 6.22 -8.89 2.73
CA LYS A 44 6.94 -10.14 2.47
C LYS A 44 7.36 -10.79 3.80
N ARG A 45 7.11 -12.09 3.95
CA ARG A 45 7.65 -12.85 5.10
C ARG A 45 9.16 -13.05 5.04
N ALA A 46 9.74 -12.99 3.85
CA ALA A 46 11.15 -13.28 3.62
C ALA A 46 12.07 -12.24 4.30
N ASP A 47 11.71 -10.97 4.21
CA ASP A 47 12.56 -9.83 4.62
C ASP A 47 11.80 -8.74 5.38
N GLY A 48 10.47 -8.84 5.50
CA GLY A 48 9.64 -7.82 6.13
C GLY A 48 9.39 -6.58 5.24
N GLU A 49 9.76 -6.61 3.96
CA GLU A 49 9.52 -5.49 3.05
C GLU A 49 8.01 -5.31 2.78
N ILE A 50 7.54 -4.07 2.82
CA ILE A 50 6.16 -3.72 2.44
C ILE A 50 6.12 -3.48 0.93
N CYS A 51 5.45 -4.37 0.21
CA CYS A 51 5.42 -4.33 -1.25
C CYS A 51 4.28 -3.47 -1.81
N CYS A 52 3.14 -3.44 -1.12
CA CYS A 52 2.01 -2.63 -1.52
C CYS A 52 1.03 -2.38 -0.37
N PHE A 53 0.13 -1.43 -0.63
CA PHE A 53 -0.94 -1.02 0.25
C PHE A 53 -2.27 -1.03 -0.51
N GLU A 54 -3.28 -1.73 0.00
CA GLU A 54 -4.66 -1.62 -0.47
C GLU A 54 -5.41 -0.60 0.39
N ALA A 55 -5.91 0.46 -0.24
CA ALA A 55 -6.73 1.46 0.39
C ALA A 55 -8.15 0.94 0.67
N HIS A 56 -8.91 1.70 1.44
CA HIS A 56 -10.26 1.36 1.89
C HIS A 56 -11.28 1.19 0.74
N ASP A 57 -10.94 1.66 -0.46
CA ASP A 57 -11.75 1.62 -1.68
C ASP A 57 -11.27 0.51 -2.64
N GLY A 58 -10.33 -0.32 -2.19
CA GLY A 58 -9.79 -1.45 -2.95
C GLY A 58 -8.67 -1.06 -3.92
N ILE A 59 -8.24 0.20 -3.96
CA ILE A 59 -7.11 0.61 -4.81
C ILE A 59 -5.80 0.11 -4.19
N VAL A 60 -5.01 -0.63 -4.98
CA VAL A 60 -3.68 -1.09 -4.59
C VAL A 60 -2.63 -0.12 -5.10
N TYR A 61 -1.86 0.43 -4.17
CA TYR A 61 -0.71 1.28 -4.41
C TYR A 61 0.59 0.50 -4.19
N LYS A 62 1.53 0.58 -5.15
CA LYS A 62 2.83 -0.09 -5.09
C LYS A 62 3.97 0.84 -5.55
N PRO A 63 5.24 0.53 -5.22
CA PRO A 63 6.37 1.24 -5.78
C PRO A 63 6.29 1.33 -7.32
N GLY A 64 6.61 2.51 -7.86
CA GLY A 64 6.50 2.85 -9.27
C GLY A 64 5.15 3.46 -9.68
N ASP A 65 4.08 3.32 -8.87
CA ASP A 65 2.81 3.98 -9.18
C ASP A 65 2.95 5.50 -9.08
N SER A 66 2.32 6.21 -10.02
CA SER A 66 2.18 7.66 -9.98
C SER A 66 0.94 8.04 -9.17
N VAL A 67 1.08 9.00 -8.26
CA VAL A 67 0.04 9.43 -7.35
C VAL A 67 -0.12 10.94 -7.33
N TYR A 68 -1.35 11.38 -7.06
CA TYR A 68 -1.68 12.76 -6.74
C TYR A 68 -1.77 12.90 -5.23
N ILE A 69 -1.04 13.87 -4.67
CA ILE A 69 -0.95 14.11 -3.24
C ILE A 69 -1.59 15.47 -2.97
N GLU A 70 -2.60 15.46 -2.12
CA GLU A 70 -3.21 16.68 -1.59
C GLU A 70 -2.38 17.19 -0.41
N ALA A 71 -1.73 18.34 -0.57
CA ALA A 71 -0.97 18.97 0.51
C ALA A 71 -1.91 19.74 1.46
N THR A 72 -2.80 20.57 0.90
CA THR A 72 -3.91 21.22 1.59
C THR A 72 -5.14 21.28 0.67
N PRO A 73 -6.36 21.45 1.19
CA PRO A 73 -7.58 21.55 0.37
C PRO A 73 -7.59 22.71 -0.63
N SER A 74 -6.72 23.69 -0.43
CA SER A 74 -6.61 24.92 -1.22
C SER A 74 -5.42 24.93 -2.18
N ASP A 75 -4.51 23.96 -2.09
CA ASP A 75 -3.33 23.87 -2.94
C ASP A 75 -3.57 22.94 -4.13
N PRO A 76 -2.90 23.17 -5.28
CA PRO A 76 -2.87 22.20 -6.38
C PRO A 76 -2.31 20.85 -5.93
N TYR A 77 -2.77 19.77 -6.56
CA TYR A 77 -2.19 18.45 -6.33
C TYR A 77 -0.71 18.40 -6.70
N ILE A 78 0.09 17.80 -5.82
CA ILE A 78 1.46 17.41 -6.12
C ILE A 78 1.43 16.05 -6.82
N VAL A 79 2.14 15.92 -7.95
CA VAL A 79 2.30 14.62 -8.62
C VAL A 79 3.63 14.01 -8.20
N GLY A 80 3.61 12.76 -7.77
CA GLY A 80 4.81 12.02 -7.40
C GLY A 80 4.73 10.55 -7.78
N SER A 81 5.83 9.83 -7.58
CA SER A 81 5.89 8.37 -7.71
C SER A 81 6.17 7.74 -6.35
N ILE A 82 5.53 6.63 -6.05
CA ILE A 82 5.83 5.86 -4.84
C ILE A 82 7.18 5.17 -5.02
N THR A 83 8.15 5.46 -4.15
CA THR A 83 9.46 4.79 -4.20
C THR A 83 9.49 3.55 -3.32
N MET A 84 8.97 3.66 -2.10
CA MET A 84 8.93 2.58 -1.11
C MET A 84 7.92 2.92 -0.02
N PHE A 85 7.51 1.91 0.74
CA PHE A 85 6.74 2.09 1.97
C PHE A 85 7.63 1.83 3.18
N LYS A 86 7.38 2.57 4.27
CA LYS A 86 7.98 2.36 5.58
C LYS A 86 6.88 2.47 6.63
N MET A 87 6.90 1.60 7.63
CA MET A 87 6.16 1.85 8.87
C MET A 87 7.08 2.53 9.86
N GLU A 88 6.60 3.61 10.46
CA GLU A 88 7.21 4.14 11.69
C GLU A 88 6.66 3.33 12.85
N ASN A 89 7.56 2.75 13.65
CA ASN A 89 7.21 2.29 14.98
C ASN A 89 7.29 3.51 15.90
N ASP A 90 6.17 3.87 16.52
CA ASP A 90 6.12 4.84 17.63
C ASP A 90 6.90 4.32 18.86
#